data_AF-A0A1Z8MMD3-F1
#
_entry.id   AF-A0A1Z8MMD3-F1
#
_cell.length_a   1.000
_cell.length_b   1.000
_cell.length_c   1.000
_cell.angle_alpha   90.00
_cell.angle_beta   90.00
_cell.angle_gamma   90.00
#
_symmetry.space_group_name_H-M   'P 1'
#
loop_
_entity.id
_entity.type
_entity.pdbx_description
1 polymer ?
#
loop_
_entity_poly.entity_id
_entity_poly.type
_entity_poly.pdbx_seq_one_letter_code
_entity_poly.pdbx_strand_id
1 'polypeptide(L)'
;MNQIEQQVRRARRRLALGVFAKSLCMTLFIAMFVATIACAVPAFYPLALDVQQWNLAWIAGSVTVALIASIVHAVVATPSSQQVALEIDKRFELNERLSSSLSMSSRDRESDFGMMVMQDAEKRAENIELSEKFQYQPSKAGWLPLVIAPMLILVVLLVDPAVREVAENADPDSQARAAQIKRVSLDLKKRIEQQKRSAEAKGLKDAEALFTKLEQDLDRISKKSSLTEKQAMIELNDLKSQLEERRKQLSSKDQLRSAMSQMNSLQSGAAGEAAKAIAKGNFAKAEKIMKDLASKLKNNKLTEADKQKVAQQAKQLQQQLKKAMDAQKQKEDALKQQIEQAKREGRSEEAAKMQQQLNDMKQQSAQQMQQMQKMAENLNKAAQAMKEGDSQQAAEALQNMADQLGDMQSEMEEMQDLEDAMNQLNQSKEQMRCKSCGGNGCKSCQGQGMGKEPGQGQGQGKGQGQGKGEGEGDGLGEGQGSGDRPEEEDDTNSYETQVRGKVGRGQAISAGFADGPNRKGVTREAVKSANQSALSEDSDPLEDSVLPRTERDHAREYFDSIRQGG
;
A
#
# COMPACT_ATOMS: atom_id res chain seq x y z
N MET A 1 48.75 -29.08 63.81
CA MET A 1 47.60 -29.85 63.29
C MET A 1 48.02 -31.29 63.21
N ASN A 2 47.43 -32.15 64.05
CA ASN A 2 47.75 -33.58 64.12
C ASN A 2 47.52 -34.27 62.76
N GLN A 3 48.33 -35.26 62.40
CA GLN A 3 48.20 -35.97 61.11
C GLN A 3 46.79 -36.58 60.92
N ILE A 4 46.17 -37.01 62.01
CA ILE A 4 44.79 -37.49 62.08
C ILE A 4 43.80 -36.45 61.52
N GLU A 5 43.91 -35.19 61.95
CA GLU A 5 43.03 -34.12 61.46
C GLU A 5 43.27 -33.80 59.98
N GLN A 6 44.51 -33.91 59.51
CA GLN A 6 44.86 -33.67 58.11
C GLN A 6 44.24 -34.73 57.20
N GLN A 7 44.33 -36.01 57.58
CA GLN A 7 43.75 -37.11 56.82
C GLN A 7 42.22 -37.07 56.83
N VAL A 8 41.60 -36.78 57.98
CA VAL A 8 40.14 -36.61 58.08
C VAL A 8 39.66 -35.42 57.25
N ARG A 9 40.38 -34.29 57.23
CA ARG A 9 40.06 -33.15 56.35
C ARG A 9 40.20 -33.50 54.87
N ARG A 10 41.23 -34.26 54.49
CA ARG A 10 41.41 -34.73 53.10
C ARG A 10 40.28 -35.67 52.66
N ALA A 11 39.91 -36.63 53.50
CA ALA A 11 38.78 -37.53 53.26
C ALA A 11 37.45 -36.76 53.18
N ARG A 12 37.23 -35.80 54.08
CA ARG A 12 36.04 -34.93 54.08
C ARG A 12 35.95 -34.12 52.79
N ARG A 13 37.06 -33.54 52.30
CA ARG A 13 37.09 -32.83 51.02
C ARG A 13 36.74 -33.75 49.85
N ARG A 14 37.21 -35.00 49.84
CA ARG A 14 36.87 -35.96 48.77
C ARG A 14 35.39 -36.35 48.79
N LEU A 15 34.83 -36.61 49.98
CA LEU A 15 33.40 -36.88 50.14
C LEU A 15 32.55 -35.66 49.75
N ALA A 16 32.98 -34.45 50.14
CA ALA A 16 32.34 -33.20 49.74
C ALA A 16 32.32 -33.02 48.22
N LEU A 17 33.44 -33.29 47.54
CA LEU A 17 33.52 -33.25 46.08
C LEU A 17 32.63 -34.30 45.42
N GLY A 18 32.50 -35.50 46.00
CA GLY A 18 31.59 -36.52 45.50
C GLY A 18 30.11 -36.14 45.63
N VAL A 19 29.70 -35.60 46.80
CA VAL A 19 28.34 -35.11 47.04
C VAL A 19 28.03 -33.89 46.16
N PHE A 20 29.00 -32.97 46.03
CA PHE A 20 28.90 -31.81 45.14
C PHE A 20 28.72 -32.24 43.69
N ALA A 21 29.55 -33.13 43.16
CA ALA A 21 29.44 -33.60 41.78
C ALA A 21 28.07 -34.26 41.51
N LYS A 22 27.59 -35.11 42.43
CA LYS A 22 26.26 -35.73 42.30
C LYS A 22 25.12 -34.69 42.35
N SER A 23 25.20 -33.75 43.29
CA SER A 23 24.19 -32.69 43.45
C SER A 23 24.19 -31.73 42.25
N LEU A 24 25.37 -31.40 41.72
CA LEU A 24 25.54 -30.56 40.54
C LEU A 24 24.89 -31.21 39.31
N CYS A 25 25.10 -32.50 39.07
CA CYS A 25 24.46 -33.18 37.93
C CYS A 25 22.93 -33.16 38.01
N MET A 26 22.36 -33.37 39.20
CA MET A 26 20.90 -33.34 39.40
C MET A 26 20.31 -31.93 39.30
N THR A 27 20.95 -30.95 39.93
CA THR A 27 20.49 -29.55 39.90
C THR A 27 20.64 -28.93 38.51
N LEU A 28 21.71 -29.25 37.78
CA LEU A 28 21.90 -28.85 36.39
C LEU A 28 20.83 -29.47 35.47
N PHE A 29 20.49 -30.75 35.67
CA PHE A 29 19.40 -31.40 34.93
C PHE A 29 18.06 -30.68 35.12
N ILE A 30 17.71 -30.36 36.37
CA ILE A 30 16.47 -29.61 36.69
C ILE A 30 16.51 -28.21 36.06
N ALA A 31 17.63 -27.50 36.18
CA ALA A 31 17.80 -26.17 35.60
C ALA A 31 17.68 -26.17 34.08
N MET A 32 18.31 -27.13 33.39
CA MET A 32 18.19 -27.26 31.94
C MET A 32 16.76 -27.61 31.53
N PHE A 33 16.05 -28.45 32.27
CA PHE A 33 14.65 -28.74 32.00
C PHE A 33 13.76 -27.49 32.13
N VAL A 34 13.96 -26.68 33.18
CA VAL A 34 13.26 -25.40 33.36
C VAL A 34 13.61 -24.42 32.24
N ALA A 35 14.88 -24.32 31.86
CA ALA A 35 15.32 -23.47 30.77
C ALA A 35 14.69 -23.89 29.42
N THR A 36 14.60 -25.20 29.13
CA THR A 36 13.92 -25.70 27.93
C THR A 36 12.46 -25.25 27.90
N ILE A 37 11.73 -25.41 29.01
CA ILE A 37 10.33 -24.99 29.09
C ILE A 37 10.21 -23.48 28.88
N ALA A 38 11.04 -22.67 29.56
CA ALA A 38 11.01 -21.22 29.47
C ALA A 38 11.37 -20.70 28.06
N CYS A 39 12.31 -21.35 27.36
CA CYS A 39 12.64 -21.06 25.97
C CYS A 39 11.54 -21.47 24.99
N ALA A 40 10.67 -22.42 25.36
CA ALA A 40 9.53 -22.81 24.53
C ALA A 40 8.30 -21.89 24.70
N VAL A 41 8.19 -21.13 25.80
CA VAL A 41 7.05 -20.22 26.05
C VAL A 41 6.83 -19.17 24.95
N PRO A 42 7.86 -18.48 24.42
CA PRO A 42 7.71 -17.52 23.32
C PRO A 42 7.18 -18.12 22.02
N ALA A 43 7.22 -19.45 21.87
CA ALA A 43 6.62 -20.14 20.72
C ALA A 43 5.09 -20.14 20.78
N PHE A 44 4.52 -20.17 21.98
CA PHE A 44 3.08 -20.27 22.21
C PHE A 44 2.43 -18.93 22.56
N TYR A 45 3.21 -18.00 23.14
CA TYR A 45 2.72 -16.69 23.55
C TYR A 45 3.58 -15.56 22.96
N PRO A 46 2.98 -14.60 22.22
CA PRO A 46 3.71 -13.47 21.67
C PRO A 46 4.07 -12.48 22.80
N LEU A 47 5.31 -12.58 23.29
CA LEU A 47 5.87 -11.64 24.26
C LEU A 47 6.67 -10.57 23.50
N ALA A 48 6.45 -9.29 23.84
CA ALA A 48 7.13 -8.15 23.24
C ALA A 48 8.58 -7.95 23.77
N LEU A 49 9.31 -9.04 23.98
CA LEU A 49 10.67 -9.04 24.51
C LEU A 49 11.62 -9.65 23.49
N ASP A 50 12.86 -9.16 23.46
CA ASP A 50 13.93 -9.74 22.64
C ASP A 50 14.15 -11.21 23.05
N VAL A 51 13.84 -12.12 22.13
CA VAL A 51 13.91 -13.58 22.32
C VAL A 51 15.34 -14.02 22.66
N GLN A 52 16.36 -13.34 22.14
CA GLN A 52 17.76 -13.66 22.46
C GLN A 52 18.10 -13.30 23.91
N GLN A 53 17.70 -12.12 24.37
CA GLN A 53 17.90 -11.70 25.76
C GLN A 53 17.09 -12.57 26.74
N TRP A 54 15.87 -12.95 26.36
CA TRP A 54 15.03 -13.86 27.15
C TRP A 54 15.68 -15.23 27.33
N ASN A 55 16.10 -15.87 26.23
CA ASN A 55 16.75 -17.18 26.27
C ASN A 55 18.07 -17.13 27.05
N LEU A 56 18.88 -16.08 26.83
CA LEU A 56 20.14 -15.89 27.55
C LEU A 56 19.92 -15.67 29.06
N ALA A 57 18.91 -14.87 29.44
CA ALA A 57 18.58 -14.63 30.84
C ALA A 57 18.13 -15.92 31.56
N TRP A 58 17.30 -16.75 30.93
CA TRP A 58 16.85 -18.01 31.51
C TRP A 58 17.92 -19.09 31.56
N ILE A 59 18.76 -19.20 30.53
CA ILE A 59 19.89 -20.14 30.52
C ILE A 59 20.93 -19.73 31.58
N ALA A 60 21.35 -18.46 31.58
CA ALA A 60 22.34 -17.97 32.55
C ALA A 60 21.80 -17.99 33.98
N GLY A 61 20.54 -17.59 34.17
CA GLY A 61 19.89 -17.56 35.48
C GLY A 61 19.73 -18.96 36.07
N SER A 62 19.23 -19.92 35.29
CA SER A 62 19.01 -21.30 35.74
C SER A 62 20.32 -22.01 36.10
N VAL A 63 21.38 -21.84 35.29
CA VAL A 63 22.71 -22.41 35.57
C VAL A 63 23.30 -21.80 36.85
N THR A 64 23.16 -20.49 37.04
CA THR A 64 23.67 -19.80 38.24
C THR A 64 22.96 -20.31 39.50
N VAL A 65 21.64 -20.43 39.46
CA VAL A 65 20.85 -20.96 40.58
C VAL A 65 21.20 -22.43 40.88
N ALA A 66 21.38 -23.26 39.86
CA ALA A 66 21.80 -24.65 40.05
C ALA A 66 23.17 -24.76 40.71
N LEU A 67 24.13 -23.93 40.30
CA LEU A 67 25.47 -23.91 40.89
C LEU A 67 25.40 -23.52 42.37
N ILE A 68 24.66 -22.46 42.72
CA ILE A 68 24.48 -22.05 44.13
C ILE A 68 23.80 -23.16 44.94
N ALA A 69 22.71 -23.74 44.42
CA ALA A 69 21.97 -24.80 45.11
C ALA A 69 22.85 -26.05 45.35
N SER A 70 23.68 -26.42 44.37
CA SER A 70 24.60 -27.56 44.49
C SER A 70 25.69 -27.33 45.54
N ILE A 71 26.22 -26.11 45.66
CA ILE A 71 27.20 -25.73 46.68
C ILE A 71 26.56 -25.78 48.07
N VAL A 72 25.38 -25.16 48.23
CA VAL A 72 24.64 -25.16 49.50
C VAL A 72 24.31 -26.58 49.94
N HIS A 73 23.79 -27.40 49.03
CA HIS A 73 23.50 -28.80 49.32
C HIS A 73 24.76 -29.59 49.67
N ALA A 74 25.88 -29.37 48.97
CA ALA A 74 27.15 -30.04 49.29
C ALA A 74 27.64 -29.66 50.69
N VAL A 75 27.55 -28.39 51.08
CA VAL A 75 27.96 -27.95 52.43
C VAL A 75 27.08 -28.60 53.50
N VAL A 76 25.75 -28.60 53.32
CA VAL A 76 24.80 -29.14 54.30
C VAL A 76 24.86 -30.68 54.37
N ALA A 77 25.01 -31.35 53.24
CA ALA A 77 25.04 -32.81 53.17
C ALA A 77 26.42 -33.42 53.43
N THR A 78 27.48 -32.61 53.58
CA THR A 78 28.79 -33.13 53.96
C THR A 78 28.80 -33.65 55.39
N PRO A 79 29.21 -34.91 55.63
CA PRO A 79 29.30 -35.46 56.98
C PRO A 79 30.25 -34.64 57.87
N SER A 80 29.96 -34.62 59.16
CA SER A 80 30.81 -33.96 60.16
C SER A 80 32.17 -34.65 60.25
N SER A 81 33.20 -33.96 60.75
CA SER A 81 34.55 -34.55 60.86
C SER A 81 34.60 -35.84 61.68
N GLN A 82 33.71 -35.99 62.67
CA GLN A 82 33.57 -37.22 63.48
C GLN A 82 32.93 -38.37 62.69
N GLN A 83 31.89 -38.09 61.89
CA GLN A 83 31.28 -39.09 61.00
C GLN A 83 32.25 -39.53 59.91
N VAL A 84 33.06 -38.61 59.37
CA VAL A 84 34.12 -38.94 58.41
C VAL A 84 35.18 -39.84 59.05
N ALA A 85 35.59 -39.57 60.29
CA ALA A 85 36.52 -40.43 61.01
C ALA A 85 35.98 -41.86 61.20
N LEU A 86 34.70 -41.98 61.58
CA LEU A 86 34.00 -43.27 61.66
C LEU A 86 33.95 -44.00 60.31
N GLU A 87 33.69 -43.28 59.22
CA GLU A 87 33.64 -43.84 57.86
C GLU A 87 35.03 -44.32 57.40
N ILE A 88 36.10 -43.61 57.76
CA ILE A 88 37.48 -44.05 57.50
C ILE A 88 37.77 -45.33 58.30
N ASP A 89 37.45 -45.35 59.59
CA ASP A 89 37.69 -46.53 60.43
C ASP A 89 36.94 -47.77 59.92
N LYS A 90 35.70 -47.59 59.44
CA LYS A 90 34.91 -48.67 58.83
C LYS A 90 35.49 -49.17 57.51
N ARG A 91 35.95 -48.27 56.63
CA ARG A 91 36.46 -48.64 55.28
C ARG A 91 37.87 -49.23 55.29
N PHE A 92 38.66 -48.87 56.28
CA PHE A 92 40.04 -49.35 56.47
C PHE A 92 40.17 -50.35 57.63
N GLU A 93 39.05 -50.79 58.22
CA GLU A 93 38.99 -51.76 59.32
C GLU A 93 39.89 -51.40 60.52
N LEU A 94 39.94 -50.11 60.86
CA LEU A 94 40.84 -49.57 61.89
C LEU A 94 40.28 -49.70 63.31
N ASN A 95 39.15 -50.39 63.52
CA ASN A 95 38.54 -50.64 64.83
C ASN A 95 38.37 -49.35 65.67
N GLU A 96 37.75 -48.32 65.09
CA GLU A 96 37.39 -47.06 65.76
C GLU A 96 38.56 -46.23 66.34
N ARG A 97 39.80 -46.47 65.88
CA ARG A 97 40.98 -45.75 66.39
C ARG A 97 40.98 -44.26 66.05
N LEU A 98 40.57 -43.88 64.84
CA LEU A 98 40.53 -42.47 64.44
C LEU A 98 39.31 -41.74 65.01
N SER A 99 38.16 -42.43 65.10
CA SER A 99 36.94 -41.88 65.68
C SER A 99 37.09 -41.69 67.20
N SER A 100 37.70 -42.66 67.89
CA SER A 100 37.96 -42.59 69.34
C SER A 100 38.97 -41.50 69.69
N SER A 101 40.10 -41.42 68.98
CA SER A 101 41.09 -40.35 69.20
C SER A 101 40.51 -38.94 68.98
N LEU A 102 39.61 -38.78 68.01
CA LEU A 102 38.92 -37.50 67.76
C LEU A 102 37.76 -37.20 68.71
N SER A 103 37.15 -38.20 69.34
CA SER A 103 36.05 -38.03 70.30
C SER A 103 36.52 -37.82 71.75
N MET A 104 37.77 -38.16 72.07
CA MET A 104 38.37 -37.92 73.40
C MET A 104 38.38 -36.42 73.77
N SER A 105 38.05 -36.13 75.03
CA SER A 105 38.10 -34.77 75.58
C SER A 105 39.55 -34.29 75.73
N SER A 106 39.78 -32.97 75.76
CA SER A 106 41.13 -32.42 75.91
C SER A 106 41.85 -32.92 77.18
N ARG A 107 41.10 -33.17 78.26
CA ARG A 107 41.63 -33.71 79.52
C ARG A 107 42.07 -35.18 79.37
N ASP A 108 41.32 -35.99 78.63
CA ASP A 108 41.65 -37.41 78.45
C ASP A 108 42.84 -37.60 77.50
N ARG A 109 43.02 -36.69 76.53
CA ARG A 109 44.17 -36.71 75.60
C ARG A 109 45.52 -36.46 76.28
N GLU A 110 45.52 -35.72 77.39
CA GLU A 110 46.73 -35.42 78.18
C GLU A 110 47.07 -36.53 79.18
N SER A 111 46.21 -37.53 79.35
CA SER A 111 46.51 -38.70 80.18
C SER A 111 47.54 -39.61 79.50
N ASP A 112 48.31 -40.36 80.30
CA ASP A 112 49.29 -41.33 79.79
C ASP A 112 48.66 -42.35 78.83
N PHE A 113 47.42 -42.78 79.11
CA PHE A 113 46.65 -43.65 78.23
C PHE A 113 46.23 -42.95 76.94
N GLY A 114 45.76 -41.70 77.02
CA GLY A 114 45.36 -40.92 75.86
C GLY A 114 46.50 -40.60 74.90
N MET A 115 47.70 -40.33 75.42
CA MET A 115 48.90 -40.14 74.60
C MET A 115 49.24 -41.40 73.80
N MET A 116 49.11 -42.59 74.40
CA MET A 116 49.36 -43.87 73.70
C MET A 116 48.32 -44.15 72.60
N VAL A 117 47.04 -43.88 72.87
CA VAL A 117 45.96 -44.01 71.86
C VAL A 117 46.17 -43.04 70.70
N MET A 118 46.57 -41.79 70.98
CA MET A 118 46.87 -40.79 69.96
C MET A 118 48.07 -41.18 69.10
N GLN A 119 49.14 -41.73 69.70
CA GLN A 119 50.33 -42.18 68.96
C GLN A 119 50.06 -43.41 68.08
N ASP A 120 49.27 -44.38 68.55
CA ASP A 120 48.86 -45.53 67.71
C ASP A 120 47.96 -45.07 66.55
N ALA A 121 47.00 -44.18 66.82
CA ALA A 121 46.13 -43.62 65.79
C ALA A 121 46.90 -42.79 64.75
N GLU A 122 47.92 -42.03 65.16
CA GLU A 122 48.76 -41.24 64.25
C GLU A 122 49.62 -42.11 63.33
N LYS A 123 50.28 -43.14 63.87
CA LYS A 123 51.05 -44.12 63.05
C LYS A 123 50.17 -44.85 62.04
N ARG A 124 48.94 -45.18 62.42
CA ARG A 124 47.97 -45.80 61.50
C ARG A 124 47.47 -44.80 60.47
N ALA A 125 47.22 -43.55 60.84
CA ALA A 125 46.76 -42.49 59.93
C ALA A 125 47.77 -42.14 58.82
N GLU A 126 49.07 -42.24 59.11
CA GLU A 126 50.14 -41.94 58.13
C GLU A 126 50.13 -42.93 56.95
N ASN A 127 49.80 -44.19 57.22
CA ASN A 127 49.82 -45.28 56.24
C ASN A 127 48.50 -45.44 55.46
N ILE A 128 47.55 -44.50 55.59
CA ILE A 128 46.25 -44.58 54.90
C ILE A 128 46.34 -43.97 53.50
N GLU A 129 46.23 -44.83 52.49
CA GLU A 129 46.04 -44.39 51.11
C GLU A 129 44.56 -44.12 50.81
N LEU A 130 44.13 -42.88 51.10
CA LEU A 130 42.73 -42.44 50.90
C LEU A 130 42.20 -42.66 49.47
N SER A 131 43.06 -42.80 48.45
CA SER A 131 42.66 -43.00 47.04
C SER A 131 42.08 -44.37 46.75
N GLU A 132 42.48 -45.39 47.50
CA GLU A 132 42.12 -46.77 47.19
C GLU A 132 40.66 -47.07 47.56
N LYS A 133 40.22 -46.61 48.74
CA LYS A 133 38.88 -46.89 49.30
C LYS A 133 37.87 -45.74 49.18
N PHE A 134 38.31 -44.54 48.81
CA PHE A 134 37.43 -43.40 48.50
C PHE A 134 37.49 -43.04 47.01
N GLN A 135 37.16 -44.00 46.16
CA GLN A 135 37.06 -43.78 44.72
C GLN A 135 35.82 -42.96 44.37
N TYR A 136 35.94 -42.10 43.37
CA TYR A 136 34.81 -41.40 42.78
C TYR A 136 33.97 -42.40 41.99
N GLN A 137 32.85 -42.85 42.55
CA GLN A 137 31.92 -43.71 41.82
C GLN A 137 31.01 -42.82 40.95
N PRO A 138 31.14 -42.85 39.61
CA PRO A 138 30.23 -42.12 38.75
C PRO A 138 28.83 -42.70 38.92
N SER A 139 27.94 -41.95 39.55
CA SER A 139 26.54 -42.35 39.67
C SER A 139 25.86 -42.26 38.29
N LYS A 140 24.87 -43.12 38.02
CA LYS A 140 24.08 -43.07 36.78
C LYS A 140 23.45 -41.69 36.52
N ALA A 141 23.23 -40.90 37.58
CA ALA A 141 22.74 -39.52 37.51
C ALA A 141 23.71 -38.54 36.80
N GLY A 142 25.00 -38.87 36.67
CA GLY A 142 25.98 -38.04 35.95
C GLY A 142 25.70 -37.93 34.45
N TRP A 143 24.92 -38.86 33.89
CA TRP A 143 24.57 -38.89 32.46
C TRP A 143 23.30 -38.10 32.13
N LEU A 144 22.46 -37.77 33.12
CA LEU A 144 21.20 -37.06 32.94
C LEU A 144 21.32 -35.71 32.20
N PRO A 145 22.25 -34.80 32.54
CA PRO A 145 22.35 -33.53 31.82
C PRO A 145 22.75 -33.68 30.36
N LEU A 146 23.47 -34.76 30.01
CA LEU A 146 23.89 -35.04 28.64
C LEU A 146 22.71 -35.41 27.73
N VAL A 147 21.62 -35.93 28.31
CA VAL A 147 20.39 -36.27 27.57
C VAL A 147 19.54 -35.03 27.28
N ILE A 148 19.49 -34.05 28.20
CA ILE A 148 18.67 -32.83 28.02
C ILE A 148 19.39 -31.77 27.17
N ALA A 149 20.73 -31.72 27.20
CA ALA A 149 21.51 -30.78 26.39
C ALA A 149 21.12 -30.73 24.90
N PRO A 150 21.04 -31.84 24.15
CA PRO A 150 20.65 -31.80 22.74
C PRO A 150 19.20 -31.34 22.56
N MET A 151 18.30 -31.64 23.50
CA MET A 151 16.90 -31.22 23.44
C MET A 151 16.76 -29.71 23.64
N LEU A 152 17.49 -29.11 24.59
CA LEU A 152 17.55 -27.66 24.78
C LEU A 152 18.15 -26.96 23.54
N ILE A 153 19.22 -27.52 22.97
CA ILE A 153 19.84 -26.99 21.73
C ILE A 153 18.85 -27.06 20.56
N LEU A 154 18.13 -28.18 20.41
CA LEU A 154 17.11 -28.33 19.37
C LEU A 154 15.99 -27.31 19.53
N VAL A 155 15.50 -27.07 20.75
CA VAL A 155 14.46 -26.07 21.02
C VAL A 155 14.96 -24.66 20.66
N VAL A 156 16.20 -24.31 21.02
CA VAL A 156 16.77 -22.99 20.69
C VAL A 156 17.01 -22.81 19.19
N LEU A 157 17.38 -23.87 18.45
CA LEU A 157 17.68 -23.79 17.02
C LEU A 157 16.46 -23.94 16.11
N LEU A 158 15.47 -24.75 16.49
CA LEU A 158 14.37 -25.18 15.62
C LEU A 158 13.06 -24.43 15.88
N VAL A 159 12.91 -23.85 17.08
CA VAL A 159 11.70 -23.09 17.42
C VAL A 159 11.88 -21.67 16.93
N ASP A 160 11.44 -21.44 15.69
CA ASP A 160 11.23 -20.09 15.20
C ASP A 160 10.13 -19.43 16.04
N PRO A 161 10.39 -18.25 16.63
CA PRO A 161 9.36 -17.55 17.40
C PRO A 161 8.17 -17.26 16.47
N ALA A 162 6.94 -17.45 16.95
CA ALA A 162 5.71 -17.08 16.21
C ALA A 162 5.70 -15.59 15.78
N VAL A 163 6.60 -14.80 16.36
CA VAL A 163 6.86 -13.39 16.07
C VAL A 163 7.70 -13.21 14.79
N ARG A 164 8.40 -14.21 14.24
CA ARG A 164 9.21 -14.03 13.00
C ARG A 164 8.35 -13.67 11.78
N GLU A 165 7.10 -14.16 11.67
CA GLU A 165 6.19 -13.73 10.59
C GLU A 165 5.61 -12.31 10.80
N VAL A 166 5.64 -11.78 12.03
CA VAL A 166 5.09 -10.45 12.36
C VAL A 166 6.19 -9.39 12.48
N ALA A 167 7.40 -9.76 12.89
CA ALA A 167 8.53 -8.86 13.17
C ALA A 167 9.53 -8.73 12.01
N GLU A 168 9.52 -9.62 11.00
CA GLU A 168 10.26 -9.36 9.76
C GLU A 168 9.65 -8.19 8.94
N ASN A 169 8.52 -7.63 9.40
CA ASN A 169 7.92 -6.39 8.89
C ASN A 169 8.06 -5.19 9.86
N ALA A 170 8.74 -5.32 11.00
CA ALA A 170 9.00 -4.20 11.91
C ALA A 170 10.37 -3.58 11.60
N ASP A 171 10.53 -3.13 10.35
CA ASP A 171 11.57 -2.19 9.96
C ASP A 171 11.34 -0.88 10.77
N PRO A 172 12.35 -0.20 11.35
CA PRO A 172 12.21 1.19 11.83
C PRO A 172 11.58 2.13 10.78
N ASP A 173 11.62 1.75 9.50
CA ASP A 173 10.90 2.38 8.40
C ASP A 173 9.35 2.24 8.50
N SER A 174 8.81 1.19 9.11
CA SER A 174 7.34 0.97 9.24
C SER A 174 6.65 2.01 10.12
N GLN A 175 7.25 2.41 11.24
CA GLN A 175 6.74 3.45 12.12
C GLN A 175 6.88 4.84 11.48
N ALA A 176 7.99 5.08 10.77
CA ALA A 176 8.22 6.30 10.00
C ALA A 176 7.23 6.45 8.84
N ARG A 177 6.95 5.36 8.11
CA ARG A 177 5.96 5.29 7.02
C ARG A 177 4.53 5.48 7.54
N ALA A 178 4.17 4.88 8.67
CA ALA A 178 2.87 5.10 9.30
C ALA A 178 2.69 6.58 9.72
N ALA A 179 3.74 7.21 10.25
CA ALA A 179 3.73 8.64 10.56
C ALA A 179 3.64 9.51 9.30
N GLN A 180 4.32 9.13 8.21
CA GLN A 180 4.26 9.79 6.91
C GLN A 180 2.85 9.73 6.30
N ILE A 181 2.22 8.55 6.27
CA ILE A 181 0.83 8.38 5.80
C ILE A 181 -0.10 9.30 6.60
N LYS A 182 0.01 9.28 7.93
CA LYS A 182 -0.82 10.13 8.80
C LYS A 182 -0.63 11.62 8.52
N ARG A 183 0.62 12.08 8.34
CA ARG A 183 0.91 13.50 8.02
C ARG A 183 0.33 13.90 6.67
N VAL A 184 0.57 13.11 5.63
CA VAL A 184 0.07 13.41 4.27
C VAL A 184 -1.45 13.35 4.23
N SER A 185 -2.10 12.38 4.90
CA SER A 185 -3.57 12.34 5.02
C SER A 185 -4.14 13.55 5.75
N LEU A 186 -3.46 14.05 6.79
CA LEU A 186 -3.87 15.27 7.50
C LEU A 186 -3.68 16.54 6.65
N ASP A 187 -2.60 16.63 5.87
CA ASP A 187 -2.40 17.76 4.95
C ASP A 187 -3.46 17.76 3.85
N LEU A 188 -3.70 16.60 3.23
CA LEU A 188 -4.76 16.43 2.23
C LEU A 188 -6.14 16.77 2.82
N LYS A 189 -6.43 16.35 4.05
CA LYS A 189 -7.68 16.69 4.75
C LYS A 189 -7.87 18.20 4.85
N LYS A 190 -6.83 18.96 5.25
CA LYS A 190 -6.91 20.43 5.34
C LYS A 190 -7.21 21.08 3.99
N ARG A 191 -6.62 20.56 2.91
CA ARG A 191 -6.84 21.09 1.55
C ARG A 191 -8.25 20.77 1.05
N ILE A 192 -8.74 19.56 1.30
CA ILE A 192 -10.13 19.17 1.00
C ILE A 192 -11.12 20.00 1.82
N GLU A 193 -10.81 20.33 3.07
CA GLU A 193 -11.63 21.22 3.90
C GLU A 193 -11.72 22.64 3.29
N GLN A 194 -10.62 23.13 2.70
CA GLN A 194 -10.63 24.41 1.97
C GLN A 194 -11.54 24.35 0.73
N GLN A 195 -11.49 23.24 -0.03
CA GLN A 195 -12.38 23.05 -1.19
C GLN A 195 -13.85 22.91 -0.78
N LYS A 196 -14.12 22.23 0.34
CA LYS A 196 -15.46 22.14 0.93
C LYS A 196 -16.01 23.53 1.27
N ARG A 197 -15.23 24.39 1.91
CA ARG A 197 -15.64 25.78 2.22
C ARG A 197 -15.88 26.60 0.96
N SER A 198 -15.09 26.38 -0.10
CA SER A 198 -15.31 26.98 -1.42
C SER A 198 -16.66 26.53 -2.01
N ALA A 199 -16.94 25.23 -1.99
CA ALA A 199 -18.20 24.66 -2.45
C ALA A 199 -19.41 25.19 -1.65
N GLU A 200 -19.30 25.28 -0.32
CA GLU A 200 -20.33 25.83 0.56
C GLU A 200 -20.60 27.32 0.26
N ALA A 201 -19.54 28.12 0.10
CA ALA A 201 -19.65 29.54 -0.26
C ALA A 201 -20.31 29.76 -1.64
N LYS A 202 -20.14 28.81 -2.56
CA LYS A 202 -20.76 28.81 -3.90
C LYS A 202 -22.16 28.17 -3.91
N GLY A 203 -22.62 27.59 -2.80
CA GLY A 203 -23.93 26.92 -2.71
C GLY A 203 -24.01 25.57 -3.44
N LEU A 204 -22.87 24.95 -3.74
CA LEU A 204 -22.77 23.68 -4.48
C LEU A 204 -22.98 22.49 -3.54
N LYS A 205 -24.24 22.16 -3.23
CA LYS A 205 -24.60 21.11 -2.25
C LYS A 205 -24.05 19.72 -2.59
N ASP A 206 -24.04 19.34 -3.87
CA ASP A 206 -23.53 18.03 -4.29
C ASP A 206 -22.01 17.93 -4.10
N ALA A 207 -21.29 18.99 -4.45
CA ALA A 207 -19.84 19.09 -4.26
C ALA A 207 -19.48 19.10 -2.77
N GLU A 208 -20.24 19.84 -1.96
CA GLU A 208 -20.09 19.88 -0.50
C GLU A 208 -20.27 18.50 0.14
N ALA A 209 -21.30 17.74 -0.29
CA ALA A 209 -21.55 16.38 0.17
C ALA A 209 -20.39 15.45 -0.21
N LEU A 210 -19.87 15.56 -1.44
CA LEU A 210 -18.72 14.79 -1.89
C LEU A 210 -17.46 15.13 -1.08
N PHE A 211 -17.13 16.41 -0.91
CA PHE A 211 -15.96 16.82 -0.12
C PHE A 211 -16.09 16.44 1.36
N THR A 212 -17.32 16.45 1.91
CA THR A 212 -17.58 15.95 3.27
C THR A 212 -17.30 14.46 3.39
N LYS A 213 -17.70 13.67 2.39
CA LYS A 213 -17.39 12.23 2.36
C LYS A 213 -15.89 11.98 2.22
N LEU A 214 -15.20 12.72 1.34
CA LEU A 214 -13.75 12.67 1.19
C LEU A 214 -13.03 13.03 2.51
N GLU A 215 -13.51 14.04 3.23
CA GLU A 215 -12.99 14.42 4.55
C GLU A 215 -13.12 13.28 5.57
N GLN A 216 -14.27 12.60 5.61
CA GLN A 216 -14.52 11.45 6.49
C GLN A 216 -13.63 10.25 6.15
N ASP A 217 -13.48 9.93 4.87
CA ASP A 217 -12.62 8.83 4.43
C ASP A 217 -11.14 9.12 4.74
N LEU A 218 -10.67 10.36 4.53
CA LEU A 218 -9.33 10.79 4.94
C LEU A 218 -9.12 10.75 6.45
N ASP A 219 -10.14 11.11 7.24
CA ASP A 219 -10.10 11.00 8.70
C ASP A 219 -9.97 9.54 9.14
N ARG A 220 -10.70 8.62 8.49
CA ARG A 220 -10.60 7.18 8.71
C ARG A 220 -9.20 6.65 8.39
N ILE A 221 -8.62 7.07 7.25
CA ILE A 221 -7.24 6.71 6.86
C ILE A 221 -6.25 7.20 7.94
N SER A 222 -6.40 8.43 8.43
CA SER A 222 -5.48 9.02 9.42
C SER A 222 -5.56 8.41 10.83
N LYS A 223 -6.71 7.82 11.19
CA LYS A 223 -6.99 7.24 12.51
C LYS A 223 -6.63 5.75 12.61
N LYS A 224 -6.53 5.03 11.49
CA LYS A 224 -6.12 3.62 11.48
C LYS A 224 -4.62 3.51 11.78
N SER A 225 -4.28 3.04 12.98
CA SER A 225 -2.90 2.92 13.48
C SER A 225 -2.06 1.85 12.76
N SER A 226 -2.69 0.92 12.05
CA SER A 226 -2.03 -0.21 11.37
C SER A 226 -2.19 -0.18 9.85
N LEU A 227 -2.52 0.97 9.25
CA LEU A 227 -2.71 1.05 7.81
C LEU A 227 -1.36 0.99 7.09
N THR A 228 -1.19 -0.04 6.25
CA THR A 228 0.00 -0.15 5.39
C THR A 228 -0.06 0.87 4.25
N GLU A 229 1.10 1.27 3.71
CA GLU A 229 1.19 2.17 2.53
C GLU A 229 0.30 1.69 1.38
N LYS A 230 0.30 0.38 1.11
CA LYS A 230 -0.55 -0.24 0.08
C LYS A 230 -2.04 -0.01 0.35
N GLN A 231 -2.49 -0.21 1.58
CA GLN A 231 -3.89 0.02 1.96
C GLN A 231 -4.27 1.50 1.87
N ALA A 232 -3.40 2.40 2.31
CA ALA A 232 -3.61 3.85 2.16
C ALA A 232 -3.77 4.25 0.69
N MET A 233 -2.93 3.72 -0.19
CA MET A 233 -3.00 3.97 -1.63
C MET A 233 -4.26 3.40 -2.29
N ILE A 234 -4.76 2.25 -1.82
CA ILE A 234 -6.04 1.69 -2.28
C ILE A 234 -7.19 2.61 -1.87
N GLU A 235 -7.23 3.07 -0.62
CA GLU A 235 -8.27 4.01 -0.17
C GLU A 235 -8.18 5.35 -0.94
N LEU A 236 -6.99 5.88 -1.20
CA LEU A 236 -6.82 7.09 -2.03
C LEU A 236 -7.21 6.88 -3.50
N ASN A 237 -7.00 5.69 -4.06
CA ASN A 237 -7.46 5.37 -5.40
C ASN A 237 -8.99 5.34 -5.49
N ASP A 238 -9.67 4.82 -4.47
CA ASP A 238 -11.13 4.87 -4.40
C ASP A 238 -11.62 6.32 -4.36
N LEU A 239 -10.98 7.19 -3.58
CA LEU A 239 -11.27 8.62 -3.56
C LEU A 239 -10.99 9.29 -4.92
N LYS A 240 -9.89 8.94 -5.60
CA LYS A 240 -9.60 9.40 -6.98
C LYS A 240 -10.72 8.97 -7.93
N SER A 241 -11.17 7.72 -7.87
CA SER A 241 -12.26 7.22 -8.70
C SER A 241 -13.59 7.92 -8.43
N GLN A 242 -13.90 8.24 -7.17
CA GLN A 242 -15.10 9.02 -6.82
C GLN A 242 -15.05 10.45 -7.40
N LEU A 243 -13.88 11.11 -7.30
CA LEU A 243 -13.64 12.42 -7.91
C LEU A 243 -13.70 12.37 -9.44
N GLU A 244 -13.10 11.35 -10.06
CA GLU A 244 -13.13 11.16 -11.51
C GLU A 244 -14.52 10.89 -12.05
N GLU A 245 -15.33 10.09 -11.36
CA GLU A 245 -16.70 9.81 -11.76
C GLU A 245 -17.54 11.09 -11.74
N ARG A 246 -17.45 11.88 -10.65
CA ARG A 246 -18.13 13.18 -10.58
C ARG A 246 -17.59 14.14 -11.63
N ARG A 247 -16.27 14.17 -11.84
CA ARG A 247 -15.66 14.97 -12.90
C ARG A 247 -16.19 14.56 -14.26
N LYS A 248 -16.27 13.27 -14.59
CA LYS A 248 -16.79 12.77 -15.88
C LYS A 248 -18.24 13.22 -16.13
N GLN A 249 -19.07 13.26 -15.09
CA GLN A 249 -20.43 13.80 -15.19
C GLN A 249 -20.44 15.30 -15.54
N LEU A 250 -19.40 16.04 -15.14
CA LEU A 250 -19.27 17.48 -15.40
C LEU A 250 -18.39 17.80 -16.63
N SER A 251 -17.48 16.90 -17.04
CA SER A 251 -16.27 17.11 -17.87
C SER A 251 -16.54 17.28 -19.37
N SER A 252 -17.41 18.20 -19.73
CA SER A 252 -17.59 18.63 -21.12
C SER A 252 -16.64 19.78 -21.52
N LYS A 253 -15.53 20.00 -20.79
CA LYS A 253 -14.71 21.23 -20.83
C LYS A 253 -13.92 21.44 -22.12
N ASP A 254 -13.16 20.45 -22.60
CA ASP A 254 -12.23 20.68 -23.72
C ASP A 254 -12.93 20.76 -25.07
N GLN A 255 -13.94 19.91 -25.28
CA GLN A 255 -14.77 19.98 -26.49
C GLN A 255 -15.67 21.22 -26.50
N LEU A 256 -16.28 21.60 -25.36
CA LEU A 256 -17.07 22.83 -25.28
C LEU A 256 -16.18 24.05 -25.51
N ARG A 257 -15.04 24.15 -24.84
CA ARG A 257 -14.12 25.29 -25.00
C ARG A 257 -13.61 25.39 -26.43
N SER A 258 -13.33 24.26 -27.09
CA SER A 258 -12.94 24.22 -28.50
C SER A 258 -14.07 24.69 -29.42
N ALA A 259 -15.29 24.18 -29.25
CA ALA A 259 -16.47 24.62 -30.01
C ALA A 259 -16.76 26.12 -29.80
N MET A 260 -16.56 26.62 -28.57
CA MET A 260 -16.76 28.01 -28.18
C MET A 260 -15.68 28.94 -28.73
N SER A 261 -14.42 28.50 -28.77
CA SER A 261 -13.31 29.29 -29.29
C SER A 261 -13.43 29.59 -30.79
N GLN A 262 -14.10 28.70 -31.54
CA GLN A 262 -14.40 28.86 -32.96
C GLN A 262 -15.50 29.92 -33.22
N MET A 263 -16.23 30.35 -32.18
CA MET A 263 -17.29 31.37 -32.25
C MET A 263 -16.80 32.81 -32.02
N ASN A 264 -15.47 33.04 -31.96
CA ASN A 264 -14.86 34.37 -31.72
C ASN A 264 -15.10 35.42 -32.83
N SER A 265 -15.89 35.14 -33.86
CA SER A 265 -16.03 35.97 -35.07
C SER A 265 -17.19 36.99 -35.04
N LEU A 266 -17.84 37.23 -33.89
CA LEU A 266 -18.99 38.14 -33.81
C LEU A 266 -18.60 39.61 -33.58
N GLN A 267 -19.30 40.51 -34.30
CA GLN A 267 -19.04 41.96 -34.37
C GLN A 267 -19.33 42.71 -33.06
N SER A 268 -18.72 43.88 -32.89
CA SER A 268 -18.81 44.73 -31.68
C SER A 268 -20.25 45.17 -31.35
N GLY A 269 -20.65 45.03 -30.08
CA GLY A 269 -21.98 45.38 -29.54
C GLY A 269 -22.26 44.60 -28.24
N ALA A 270 -23.30 44.95 -27.47
CA ALA A 270 -23.59 44.31 -26.18
C ALA A 270 -23.81 42.78 -26.28
N ALA A 271 -24.55 42.30 -27.28
CA ALA A 271 -24.69 40.86 -27.50
C ALA A 271 -23.43 40.21 -28.10
N GLY A 272 -22.62 40.98 -28.86
CA GLY A 272 -21.28 40.57 -29.29
C GLY A 272 -20.29 40.40 -28.13
N GLU A 273 -20.38 41.22 -27.08
CA GLU A 273 -19.57 41.06 -25.87
C GLU A 273 -19.98 39.83 -25.06
N ALA A 274 -21.29 39.55 -24.96
CA ALA A 274 -21.77 38.30 -24.38
C ALA A 274 -21.23 37.09 -25.15
N ALA A 275 -21.32 37.10 -26.48
CA ALA A 275 -20.79 36.03 -27.32
C ALA A 275 -19.26 35.85 -27.18
N LYS A 276 -18.50 36.95 -27.06
CA LYS A 276 -17.05 36.89 -26.78
C LYS A 276 -16.75 36.37 -25.38
N ALA A 277 -17.56 36.69 -24.38
CA ALA A 277 -17.41 36.17 -23.02
C ALA A 277 -17.68 34.66 -22.98
N ILE A 278 -18.73 34.21 -23.68
CA ILE A 278 -19.06 32.80 -23.91
C ILE A 278 -17.90 32.09 -24.62
N ALA A 279 -17.39 32.65 -25.72
CA ALA A 279 -16.28 32.09 -26.50
C ALA A 279 -14.97 31.96 -25.69
N LYS A 280 -14.75 32.85 -24.71
CA LYS A 280 -13.59 32.85 -23.81
C LYS A 280 -13.78 31.99 -22.55
N GLY A 281 -14.96 31.38 -22.36
CA GLY A 281 -15.30 30.63 -21.16
C GLY A 281 -15.50 31.49 -19.90
N ASN A 282 -15.82 32.77 -20.07
CA ASN A 282 -16.18 33.66 -18.96
C ASN A 282 -17.71 33.77 -18.87
N PHE A 283 -18.34 32.73 -18.32
CA PHE A 283 -19.80 32.62 -18.26
C PHE A 283 -20.42 33.59 -17.26
N ALA A 284 -19.74 33.88 -16.14
CA ALA A 284 -20.17 34.93 -15.21
C ALA A 284 -20.32 36.30 -15.88
N LYS A 285 -19.39 36.68 -16.79
CA LYS A 285 -19.51 37.92 -17.55
C LYS A 285 -20.63 37.84 -18.59
N ALA A 286 -20.77 36.69 -19.26
CA ALA A 286 -21.83 36.48 -20.24
C ALA A 286 -23.23 36.56 -19.61
N GLU A 287 -23.44 35.91 -18.47
CA GLU A 287 -24.67 35.96 -17.68
C GLU A 287 -25.03 37.41 -17.32
N LYS A 288 -24.08 38.18 -16.77
CA LYS A 288 -24.32 39.59 -16.41
C LYS A 288 -24.75 40.43 -17.62
N ILE A 289 -24.09 40.25 -18.76
CA ILE A 289 -24.45 40.99 -19.99
C ILE A 289 -25.84 40.56 -20.48
N MET A 290 -26.18 39.27 -20.42
CA MET A 290 -27.49 38.76 -20.80
C MET A 290 -28.61 39.25 -19.87
N LYS A 291 -28.37 39.31 -18.54
CA LYS A 291 -29.31 39.89 -17.56
C LYS A 291 -29.50 41.39 -17.76
N ASP A 292 -28.44 42.12 -18.08
CA ASP A 292 -28.51 43.55 -18.39
C ASP A 292 -29.29 43.80 -19.70
N LEU A 293 -29.05 43.00 -20.74
CA LEU A 293 -29.82 43.04 -21.98
C LEU A 293 -31.30 42.71 -21.75
N ALA A 294 -31.61 41.66 -20.99
CA ALA A 294 -32.97 41.30 -20.63
C ALA A 294 -33.68 42.43 -19.85
N SER A 295 -32.98 43.06 -18.90
CA SER A 295 -33.50 44.18 -18.11
C SER A 295 -33.74 45.42 -18.97
N LYS A 296 -32.85 45.72 -19.92
CA LYS A 296 -33.01 46.84 -20.86
C LYS A 296 -34.15 46.61 -21.83
N LEU A 297 -34.39 45.36 -22.25
CA LEU A 297 -35.54 44.97 -23.07
C LEU A 297 -36.84 45.12 -22.29
N LYS A 298 -36.91 44.60 -21.06
CA LYS A 298 -38.10 44.69 -20.20
C LYS A 298 -38.49 46.14 -19.88
N ASN A 299 -37.50 47.02 -19.71
CA ASN A 299 -37.72 48.43 -19.42
C ASN A 299 -37.89 49.33 -20.67
N ASN A 300 -37.99 48.75 -21.88
CA ASN A 300 -38.06 49.48 -23.16
C ASN A 300 -36.94 50.53 -23.35
N LYS A 301 -35.76 50.30 -22.77
CA LYS A 301 -34.61 51.23 -22.85
C LYS A 301 -33.72 51.04 -24.09
N LEU A 302 -34.03 50.04 -24.93
CA LEU A 302 -33.33 49.77 -26.19
C LEU A 302 -34.06 50.42 -27.36
N THR A 303 -33.31 51.16 -28.19
CA THR A 303 -33.86 51.70 -29.44
C THR A 303 -34.18 50.57 -30.41
N GLU A 304 -35.08 50.78 -31.37
CA GLU A 304 -35.40 49.75 -32.36
C GLU A 304 -34.20 49.33 -33.23
N ALA A 305 -33.26 50.25 -33.47
CA ALA A 305 -32.00 49.93 -34.12
C ALA A 305 -31.14 48.95 -33.28
N ASP A 306 -31.15 49.08 -31.96
CA ASP A 306 -30.41 48.19 -31.06
C ASP A 306 -31.10 46.83 -30.94
N LYS A 307 -32.44 46.78 -30.86
CA LYS A 307 -33.20 45.52 -30.88
C LYS A 307 -32.92 44.73 -32.16
N GLN A 308 -32.88 45.39 -33.32
CA GLN A 308 -32.54 44.75 -34.59
C GLN A 308 -31.10 44.21 -34.61
N LYS A 309 -30.12 44.96 -34.07
CA LYS A 309 -28.72 44.50 -33.97
C LYS A 309 -28.59 43.29 -33.04
N VAL A 310 -29.24 43.32 -31.88
CA VAL A 310 -29.24 42.19 -30.93
C VAL A 310 -29.92 40.97 -31.55
N ALA A 311 -31.03 41.13 -32.26
CA ALA A 311 -31.70 40.04 -32.98
C ALA A 311 -30.82 39.45 -34.09
N GLN A 312 -30.08 40.27 -34.84
CA GLN A 312 -29.12 39.80 -35.84
C GLN A 312 -27.95 39.04 -35.20
N GLN A 313 -27.37 39.57 -34.12
CA GLN A 313 -26.28 38.91 -33.38
C GLN A 313 -26.75 37.60 -32.74
N ALA A 314 -27.96 37.56 -32.18
CA ALA A 314 -28.56 36.34 -31.63
C ALA A 314 -28.79 35.28 -32.72
N LYS A 315 -29.26 35.67 -33.92
CA LYS A 315 -29.37 34.74 -35.07
C LYS A 315 -28.01 34.23 -35.54
N GLN A 316 -27.00 35.09 -35.62
CA GLN A 316 -25.65 34.66 -35.99
C GLN A 316 -25.07 33.68 -34.97
N LEU A 317 -25.19 33.97 -33.67
CA LEU A 317 -24.76 33.07 -32.61
C LEU A 317 -25.53 31.74 -32.62
N GLN A 318 -26.85 31.79 -32.84
CA GLN A 318 -27.70 30.61 -33.00
C GLN A 318 -27.27 29.75 -34.20
N GLN A 319 -26.91 30.36 -35.33
CA GLN A 319 -26.40 29.64 -36.50
C GLN A 319 -25.02 29.03 -36.23
N GLN A 320 -24.14 29.73 -35.51
CA GLN A 320 -22.83 29.20 -35.11
C GLN A 320 -22.98 28.02 -34.13
N LEU A 321 -23.86 28.13 -33.14
CA LEU A 321 -24.19 27.03 -32.22
C LEU A 321 -24.76 25.83 -32.98
N LYS A 322 -25.69 26.03 -33.92
CA LYS A 322 -26.19 24.93 -34.77
C LYS A 322 -25.07 24.29 -35.60
N LYS A 323 -24.22 25.08 -36.24
CA LYS A 323 -23.07 24.56 -36.99
C LYS A 323 -22.11 23.76 -36.10
N ALA A 324 -21.87 24.21 -34.88
CA ALA A 324 -21.03 23.49 -33.92
C ALA A 324 -21.67 22.16 -33.49
N MET A 325 -22.99 22.15 -33.23
CA MET A 325 -23.74 20.91 -32.93
C MET A 325 -23.74 19.95 -34.13
N ASP A 326 -23.95 20.45 -35.35
CA ASP A 326 -23.92 19.64 -36.58
C ASP A 326 -22.52 19.07 -36.84
N ALA A 327 -21.46 19.85 -36.62
CA ALA A 327 -20.08 19.39 -36.73
C ALA A 327 -19.75 18.30 -35.71
N GLN A 328 -20.26 18.41 -34.47
CA GLN A 328 -20.11 17.37 -33.46
C GLN A 328 -20.85 16.09 -33.88
N LYS A 329 -22.08 16.21 -34.39
CA LYS A 329 -22.86 15.07 -34.90
C LYS A 329 -22.17 14.38 -36.08
N GLN A 330 -21.58 15.15 -36.99
CA GLN A 330 -20.81 14.61 -38.11
C GLN A 330 -19.57 13.84 -37.63
N LYS A 331 -18.88 14.30 -36.59
CA LYS A 331 -17.77 13.55 -35.99
C LYS A 331 -18.22 12.22 -35.39
N GLU A 332 -19.36 12.22 -34.68
CA GLU A 332 -19.94 10.98 -34.14
C GLU A 332 -20.34 10.01 -35.25
N ASP A 333 -20.96 10.49 -36.32
CA ASP A 333 -21.38 9.65 -37.45
C ASP A 333 -20.18 9.15 -38.26
N ALA A 334 -19.12 9.95 -38.43
CA ALA A 334 -17.87 9.52 -39.04
C ALA A 334 -17.19 8.43 -38.21
N LEU A 335 -17.17 8.56 -36.88
CA LEU A 335 -16.63 7.53 -35.99
C LEU A 335 -17.45 6.23 -36.06
N LYS A 336 -18.79 6.31 -36.14
CA LYS A 336 -19.64 5.13 -36.38
C LYS A 336 -19.32 4.44 -37.70
N GLN A 337 -19.09 5.21 -38.77
CA GLN A 337 -18.72 4.63 -40.06
C GLN A 337 -17.34 3.95 -40.01
N GLN A 338 -16.38 4.53 -39.30
CA GLN A 338 -15.07 3.90 -39.07
C GLN A 338 -15.18 2.61 -38.25
N ILE A 339 -16.05 2.57 -37.24
CA ILE A 339 -16.34 1.35 -36.47
C ILE A 339 -16.91 0.28 -37.39
N GLU A 340 -17.92 0.62 -38.20
CA GLU A 340 -18.56 -0.30 -39.14
C GLU A 340 -17.57 -0.82 -40.20
N GLN A 341 -16.68 0.04 -40.70
CA GLN A 341 -15.62 -0.36 -41.62
C GLN A 341 -14.62 -1.31 -40.95
N ALA A 342 -14.17 -0.99 -39.72
CA ALA A 342 -13.27 -1.85 -38.96
C ALA A 342 -13.90 -3.23 -38.68
N LYS A 343 -15.21 -3.28 -38.38
CA LYS A 343 -15.96 -4.54 -38.26
C LYS A 343 -15.95 -5.34 -39.56
N ARG A 344 -16.23 -4.70 -40.71
CA ARG A 344 -16.22 -5.37 -42.03
C ARG A 344 -14.85 -5.88 -42.45
N GLU A 345 -13.79 -5.19 -42.03
CA GLU A 345 -12.40 -5.57 -42.31
C GLU A 345 -11.87 -6.63 -41.32
N GLY A 346 -12.71 -7.15 -40.40
CA GLY A 346 -12.33 -8.16 -39.42
C GLY A 346 -11.45 -7.64 -38.27
N ARG A 347 -11.32 -6.32 -38.11
CA ARG A 347 -10.56 -5.68 -37.02
C ARG A 347 -11.42 -5.53 -35.76
N SER A 348 -11.87 -6.65 -35.21
CA SER A 348 -12.83 -6.69 -34.09
C SER A 348 -12.32 -5.98 -32.82
N GLU A 349 -11.00 -6.04 -32.53
CA GLU A 349 -10.42 -5.37 -31.36
C GLU A 349 -10.42 -3.84 -31.50
N GLU A 350 -10.06 -3.32 -32.68
CA GLU A 350 -10.09 -1.89 -32.95
C GLU A 350 -11.52 -1.35 -32.98
N ALA A 351 -12.45 -2.11 -33.59
CA ALA A 351 -13.86 -1.77 -33.60
C ALA A 351 -14.44 -1.70 -32.18
N ALA A 352 -14.07 -2.63 -31.29
CA ALA A 352 -14.49 -2.60 -29.89
C ALA A 352 -13.95 -1.37 -29.14
N LYS A 353 -12.67 -1.03 -29.31
CA LYS A 353 -12.07 0.18 -28.71
C LYS A 353 -12.72 1.46 -29.23
N MET A 354 -12.93 1.57 -30.55
CA MET A 354 -13.62 2.71 -31.15
C MET A 354 -15.09 2.81 -30.71
N GLN A 355 -15.78 1.67 -30.56
CA GLN A 355 -17.15 1.64 -30.05
C GLN A 355 -17.23 2.12 -28.60
N GLN A 356 -16.26 1.74 -27.76
CA GLN A 356 -16.17 2.24 -26.39
C GLN A 356 -15.93 3.76 -26.37
N GLN A 357 -14.98 4.26 -27.17
CA GLN A 357 -14.73 5.69 -27.31
C GLN A 357 -15.96 6.47 -27.80
N LEU A 358 -16.73 5.90 -28.74
CA LEU A 358 -17.99 6.49 -29.20
C LEU A 358 -19.04 6.52 -28.09
N ASN A 359 -19.15 5.47 -27.30
CA ASN A 359 -20.11 5.42 -26.18
C ASN A 359 -19.74 6.46 -25.10
N ASP A 360 -18.46 6.55 -24.73
CA ASP A 360 -17.95 7.54 -23.78
C ASP A 360 -18.19 8.97 -24.31
N MET A 361 -17.87 9.20 -25.59
CA MET A 361 -18.08 10.49 -26.26
C MET A 361 -19.56 10.85 -26.29
N LYS A 362 -20.46 9.92 -26.62
CA LYS A 362 -21.91 10.14 -26.64
C LYS A 362 -22.47 10.44 -25.26
N GLN A 363 -22.01 9.73 -24.23
CA GLN A 363 -22.45 9.96 -22.86
C GLN A 363 -22.06 11.36 -22.40
N GLN A 364 -20.84 11.80 -22.72
CA GLN A 364 -20.36 13.16 -22.44
C GLN A 364 -21.07 14.22 -23.29
N SER A 365 -21.27 13.96 -24.58
CA SER A 365 -21.83 14.94 -25.53
C SER A 365 -23.34 15.11 -25.41
N ALA A 366 -24.09 14.12 -24.91
CA ALA A 366 -25.55 14.16 -24.85
C ALA A 366 -26.08 15.31 -23.99
N GLN A 367 -25.55 15.45 -22.77
CA GLN A 367 -25.96 16.51 -21.83
C GLN A 367 -25.57 17.90 -22.36
N GLN A 368 -24.39 17.98 -22.97
CA GLN A 368 -23.86 19.18 -23.60
C GLN A 368 -24.68 19.62 -24.83
N MET A 369 -25.02 18.68 -25.72
CA MET A 369 -25.87 18.96 -26.89
C MET A 369 -27.24 19.44 -26.44
N GLN A 370 -27.82 18.85 -25.40
CA GLN A 370 -29.11 19.29 -24.87
C GLN A 370 -29.04 20.74 -24.33
N GLN A 371 -27.97 21.09 -23.60
CA GLN A 371 -27.75 22.46 -23.13
C GLN A 371 -27.53 23.44 -24.30
N MET A 372 -26.69 23.09 -25.28
CA MET A 372 -26.45 23.92 -26.47
C MET A 372 -27.70 24.10 -27.33
N GLN A 373 -28.54 23.06 -27.44
CA GLN A 373 -29.79 23.10 -28.17
C GLN A 373 -30.79 24.02 -27.48
N LYS A 374 -30.95 23.92 -26.16
CA LYS A 374 -31.78 24.85 -25.38
C LYS A 374 -31.30 26.30 -25.51
N MET A 375 -29.98 26.52 -25.49
CA MET A 375 -29.39 27.84 -25.69
C MET A 375 -29.68 28.39 -27.09
N ALA A 376 -29.54 27.56 -28.14
CA ALA A 376 -29.87 27.93 -29.50
C ALA A 376 -31.37 28.23 -29.71
N GLU A 377 -32.24 27.48 -29.03
CA GLU A 377 -33.69 27.72 -29.02
C GLU A 377 -34.05 29.03 -28.32
N ASN A 378 -33.47 29.30 -27.14
CA ASN A 378 -33.66 30.56 -26.42
C ASN A 378 -33.16 31.77 -27.22
N LEU A 379 -32.01 31.65 -27.89
CA LEU A 379 -31.53 32.68 -28.81
C LEU A 379 -32.47 32.90 -29.99
N ASN A 380 -33.06 31.84 -30.54
CA ASN A 380 -34.01 31.95 -31.64
C ASN A 380 -35.31 32.64 -31.18
N LYS A 381 -35.86 32.23 -30.03
CA LYS A 381 -37.05 32.85 -29.43
C LYS A 381 -36.81 34.33 -29.14
N ALA A 382 -35.66 34.67 -28.55
CA ALA A 382 -35.27 36.05 -28.31
C ALA A 382 -35.19 36.85 -29.64
N ALA A 383 -34.56 36.27 -30.67
CA ALA A 383 -34.44 36.91 -31.98
C ALA A 383 -35.78 37.09 -32.73
N GLN A 384 -36.74 36.18 -32.56
CA GLN A 384 -38.08 36.29 -33.13
C GLN A 384 -38.92 37.33 -32.36
N ALA A 385 -38.96 37.24 -31.04
CA ALA A 385 -39.68 38.19 -30.20
C ALA A 385 -39.19 39.63 -30.39
N MET A 386 -37.87 39.84 -30.53
CA MET A 386 -37.31 41.16 -30.86
C MET A 386 -37.71 41.67 -32.25
N LYS A 387 -38.01 40.79 -33.23
CA LYS A 387 -38.49 41.20 -34.56
C LYS A 387 -39.98 41.50 -34.58
N GLU A 388 -40.74 40.80 -33.76
CA GLU A 388 -42.19 40.95 -33.61
C GLU A 388 -42.55 42.12 -32.67
N GLY A 389 -41.55 42.73 -32.02
CA GLY A 389 -41.72 43.86 -31.10
C GLY A 389 -42.08 43.44 -29.66
N ASP A 390 -42.20 42.14 -29.38
CA ASP A 390 -42.49 41.61 -28.06
C ASP A 390 -41.23 41.64 -27.17
N SER A 391 -41.08 42.75 -26.47
CA SER A 391 -39.92 43.00 -25.61
C SER A 391 -39.97 42.18 -24.30
N GLN A 392 -41.15 41.66 -23.90
CA GLN A 392 -41.29 40.79 -22.73
C GLN A 392 -40.80 39.37 -23.03
N GLN A 393 -41.29 38.76 -24.11
CA GLN A 393 -40.84 37.41 -24.50
C GLN A 393 -39.33 37.39 -24.83
N ALA A 394 -38.82 38.45 -25.45
CA ALA A 394 -37.39 38.58 -25.71
C ALA A 394 -36.56 38.65 -24.42
N ALA A 395 -37.02 39.41 -23.42
CA ALA A 395 -36.36 39.52 -22.13
C ALA A 395 -36.38 38.18 -21.38
N GLU A 396 -37.50 37.46 -21.39
CA GLU A 396 -37.63 36.16 -20.73
C GLU A 396 -36.72 35.10 -21.36
N ALA A 397 -36.65 35.03 -22.69
CA ALA A 397 -35.75 34.12 -23.39
C ALA A 397 -34.26 34.41 -23.09
N LEU A 398 -33.88 35.68 -22.99
CA LEU A 398 -32.53 36.08 -22.60
C LEU A 398 -32.25 35.82 -21.11
N GLN A 399 -33.25 35.93 -20.26
CA GLN A 399 -33.13 35.62 -18.84
C GLN A 399 -32.93 34.12 -18.62
N ASN A 400 -33.72 33.27 -19.29
CA ASN A 400 -33.53 31.82 -19.29
C ASN A 400 -32.13 31.43 -19.80
N MET A 401 -31.61 32.13 -20.81
CA MET A 401 -30.25 31.92 -21.28
C MET A 401 -29.21 32.39 -20.26
N ALA A 402 -29.45 33.48 -19.55
CA ALA A 402 -28.56 33.95 -18.50
C ALA A 402 -28.51 32.96 -17.33
N ASP A 403 -29.65 32.42 -16.92
CA ASP A 403 -29.72 31.43 -15.84
C ASP A 403 -29.01 30.12 -16.26
N GLN A 404 -29.16 29.67 -17.50
CA GLN A 404 -28.38 28.55 -18.05
C GLN A 404 -26.86 28.81 -18.08
N LEU A 405 -26.44 30.06 -18.34
CA LEU A 405 -25.04 30.45 -18.28
C LEU A 405 -24.52 30.48 -16.82
N GLY A 406 -25.37 30.85 -15.86
CA GLY A 406 -25.06 30.80 -14.43
C GLY A 406 -24.92 29.36 -13.90
N ASP A 407 -25.82 28.46 -14.34
CA ASP A 407 -25.72 27.02 -14.04
C ASP A 407 -24.41 26.44 -14.61
N MET A 408 -24.08 26.77 -15.87
CA MET A 408 -22.85 26.31 -16.51
C MET A 408 -21.58 26.91 -15.88
N GLN A 409 -21.65 28.15 -15.36
CA GLN A 409 -20.56 28.73 -14.56
C GLN A 409 -20.36 27.93 -13.26
N SER A 410 -21.45 27.58 -12.58
CA SER A 410 -21.42 26.82 -11.32
C SER A 410 -20.87 25.40 -11.55
N GLU A 411 -21.31 24.72 -12.61
CA GLU A 411 -20.77 23.41 -13.02
C GLU A 411 -19.27 23.49 -13.37
N MET A 412 -18.83 24.58 -14.00
CA MET A 412 -17.41 24.81 -14.31
C MET A 412 -16.56 25.05 -13.06
N GLU A 413 -17.07 25.84 -12.12
CA GLU A 413 -16.40 26.08 -10.85
C GLU A 413 -16.32 24.81 -9.99
N GLU A 414 -17.40 24.02 -9.94
CA GLU A 414 -17.39 22.69 -9.30
C GLU A 414 -16.32 21.80 -9.93
N MET A 415 -16.25 21.75 -11.27
CA MET A 415 -15.24 20.97 -11.97
C MET A 415 -13.82 21.43 -11.66
N GLN A 416 -13.56 22.73 -11.61
CA GLN A 416 -12.24 23.25 -11.28
C GLN A 416 -11.84 22.84 -9.86
N ASP A 417 -12.76 22.96 -8.89
CA ASP A 417 -12.51 22.55 -7.51
C ASP A 417 -12.24 21.03 -7.42
N LEU A 418 -12.92 20.20 -8.24
CA LEU A 418 -12.66 18.76 -8.36
C LEU A 418 -11.31 18.44 -9.00
N GLU A 419 -10.91 19.15 -10.07
CA GLU A 419 -9.58 19.02 -10.70
C GLU A 419 -8.47 19.37 -9.71
N ASP A 420 -8.64 20.46 -8.96
CA ASP A 420 -7.71 20.84 -7.90
C ASP A 420 -7.63 19.79 -6.80
N ALA A 421 -8.76 19.21 -6.38
CA ALA A 421 -8.79 18.12 -5.41
C ALA A 421 -8.10 16.85 -5.91
N MET A 422 -8.30 16.47 -7.18
CA MET A 422 -7.59 15.34 -7.79
C MET A 422 -6.09 15.58 -7.87
N ASN A 423 -5.67 16.78 -8.26
CA ASN A 423 -4.25 17.15 -8.31
C ASN A 423 -3.60 17.07 -6.92
N GLN A 424 -4.28 17.58 -5.89
CA GLN A 424 -3.82 17.49 -4.50
C GLN A 424 -3.76 16.04 -4.00
N LEU A 425 -4.73 15.21 -4.39
CA LEU A 425 -4.75 13.79 -4.07
C LEU A 425 -3.58 13.05 -4.74
N ASN A 426 -3.31 13.29 -6.02
CA ASN A 426 -2.17 12.71 -6.74
C ASN A 426 -0.84 13.13 -6.11
N GLN A 427 -0.68 14.42 -5.80
CA GLN A 427 0.49 14.93 -5.09
C GLN A 427 0.66 14.24 -3.72
N SER A 428 -0.44 14.01 -3.00
CA SER A 428 -0.42 13.30 -1.72
C SER A 428 -0.01 11.83 -1.90
N LYS A 429 -0.51 11.16 -2.94
CA LYS A 429 -0.08 9.79 -3.28
C LYS A 429 1.41 9.71 -3.58
N GLU A 430 1.96 10.66 -4.33
CA GLU A 430 3.41 10.75 -4.60
C GLU A 430 4.21 10.99 -3.32
N GLN A 431 3.75 11.90 -2.46
CA GLN A 431 4.37 12.15 -1.17
C GLN A 431 4.36 10.92 -0.26
N MET A 432 3.34 10.07 -0.32
CA MET A 432 3.31 8.79 0.42
C MET A 432 4.29 7.76 -0.16
N ARG A 433 4.49 7.73 -1.48
CA ARG A 433 5.43 6.81 -2.15
C ARG A 433 6.90 7.23 -1.99
N CYS A 434 7.17 8.50 -1.72
CA CYS A 434 8.54 9.01 -1.67
C CYS A 434 9.24 8.58 -0.37
N LYS A 435 10.14 7.59 -0.49
CA LYS A 435 10.96 7.04 0.61
C LYS A 435 11.89 8.06 1.27
N SER A 436 12.25 9.13 0.55
CA SER A 436 13.20 10.15 1.03
C SER A 436 12.52 11.41 1.61
N CYS A 437 11.19 11.48 1.55
CA CYS A 437 10.42 12.67 1.88
C CYS A 437 9.92 12.69 3.33
N GLY A 438 9.64 11.53 3.94
CA GLY A 438 9.14 11.45 5.32
C GLY A 438 7.85 12.25 5.58
N GLY A 439 7.11 12.60 4.53
CA GLY A 439 5.89 13.41 4.57
C GLY A 439 6.09 14.93 4.73
N ASN A 440 7.32 15.46 4.63
CA ASN A 440 7.58 16.91 4.74
C ASN A 440 7.76 17.64 3.39
N GLY A 441 7.65 16.93 2.27
CA GLY A 441 8.05 17.41 0.96
C GLY A 441 9.56 17.32 0.77
N CYS A 442 10.01 16.77 -0.37
CA CYS A 442 11.41 16.81 -0.78
C CYS A 442 11.54 17.60 -2.09
N LYS A 443 12.75 18.11 -2.39
CA LYS A 443 13.03 18.85 -3.64
C LYS A 443 12.65 18.05 -4.89
N SER A 444 12.70 16.72 -4.84
CA SER A 444 12.29 15.85 -5.95
C SER A 444 10.76 15.78 -6.11
N CYS A 445 9.98 15.77 -5.03
CA CYS A 445 8.51 15.80 -5.09
C CYS A 445 7.95 17.22 -5.33
N GLN A 446 8.67 18.26 -4.91
CA GLN A 446 8.29 19.65 -5.14
C GLN A 446 8.74 20.16 -6.53
N GLY A 447 9.52 19.36 -7.26
CA GLY A 447 10.10 19.71 -8.56
C GLY A 447 9.21 19.51 -9.78
N GLN A 448 8.03 18.88 -9.63
CA GLN A 448 7.11 18.59 -10.75
C GLN A 448 5.74 19.28 -10.65
N GLY A 449 5.46 20.05 -9.59
CA GLY A 449 4.20 20.78 -9.42
C GLY A 449 4.41 22.29 -9.33
N MET A 450 3.74 23.05 -10.21
CA MET A 450 3.79 24.51 -10.29
C MET A 450 3.69 25.21 -8.91
N GLY A 451 4.80 25.77 -8.44
CA GLY A 451 4.82 26.72 -7.33
C GLY A 451 4.47 28.12 -7.81
N LYS A 452 3.25 28.60 -7.51
CA LYS A 452 2.95 30.02 -7.44
C LYS A 452 3.22 30.51 -6.02
N GLU A 453 4.44 30.96 -5.75
CA GLU A 453 4.73 31.94 -4.70
C GLU A 453 5.95 32.79 -5.11
N PRO A 454 5.88 34.13 -5.06
CA PRO A 454 6.96 35.01 -5.51
C PRO A 454 8.02 35.18 -4.41
N GLY A 455 9.00 34.28 -4.39
CA GLY A 455 10.20 34.41 -3.56
C GLY A 455 11.41 34.80 -4.40
N GLN A 456 11.95 36.00 -4.18
CA GLN A 456 13.27 36.40 -4.67
C GLN A 456 14.34 35.49 -4.05
N GLY A 457 14.83 34.54 -4.83
CA GLY A 457 15.98 33.71 -4.50
C GLY A 457 16.86 33.56 -5.73
N GLN A 458 18.02 34.22 -5.73
CA GLN A 458 19.10 33.97 -6.69
C GLN A 458 19.58 32.52 -6.51
N GLY A 459 19.06 31.63 -7.34
CA GLY A 459 19.57 30.28 -7.51
C GLY A 459 19.96 30.10 -8.98
N GLN A 460 21.23 29.79 -9.21
CA GLN A 460 21.82 29.56 -10.53
C GLN A 460 21.13 28.38 -11.23
N GLY A 461 20.10 28.68 -12.03
CA GLY A 461 19.46 27.72 -12.91
C GLY A 461 20.31 27.54 -14.18
N LYS A 462 20.69 26.30 -14.46
CA LYS A 462 21.12 25.88 -15.81
C LYS A 462 19.93 26.08 -16.74
N GLY A 463 19.86 27.23 -17.38
CA GLY A 463 18.93 27.50 -18.47
C GLY A 463 19.27 26.66 -19.69
N GLN A 464 18.24 26.05 -20.29
CA GLN A 464 18.27 25.58 -21.66
C GLN A 464 18.52 26.77 -22.58
N GLY A 465 19.79 26.96 -22.97
CA GLY A 465 20.16 27.75 -24.12
C GLY A 465 20.24 26.82 -25.34
N GLN A 466 19.60 27.22 -26.44
CA GLN A 466 19.88 26.67 -27.77
C GLN A 466 21.36 26.92 -28.10
N GLY A 467 22.19 25.90 -27.92
CA GLY A 467 23.58 25.89 -28.36
C GLY A 467 23.83 24.59 -29.11
N LYS A 468 24.20 24.69 -30.39
CA LYS A 468 24.78 23.57 -31.14
C LYS A 468 26.12 23.23 -30.49
N GLY A 469 26.12 22.22 -29.64
CA GLY A 469 27.33 21.60 -29.10
C GLY A 469 27.37 20.14 -29.54
N GLU A 470 28.45 19.76 -30.22
CA GLU A 470 28.79 18.36 -30.48
C GLU A 470 29.21 17.73 -29.15
N GLY A 471 28.28 17.04 -28.51
CA GLY A 471 28.53 16.17 -27.36
C GLY A 471 27.60 14.97 -27.43
N GLU A 472 28.11 13.78 -27.14
CA GLU A 472 27.31 12.56 -26.95
C GLU A 472 26.29 12.81 -25.83
N GLY A 473 25.06 13.12 -26.23
CA GLY A 473 23.91 13.22 -25.34
C GLY A 473 23.09 11.93 -25.40
N ASP A 474 22.38 11.63 -24.30
CA ASP A 474 21.50 10.48 -24.14
C ASP A 474 20.27 10.53 -25.07
N GLY A 475 20.47 10.42 -26.39
CA GLY A 475 19.47 10.01 -27.37
C GLY A 475 18.21 10.87 -27.56
N LEU A 476 18.09 12.04 -26.92
CA LEU A 476 16.88 12.86 -26.93
C LEU A 476 16.91 14.05 -27.91
N GLY A 477 17.96 14.18 -28.74
CA GLY A 477 18.06 15.17 -29.83
C GLY A 477 17.69 14.59 -31.20
N GLU A 478 17.53 15.45 -32.22
CA GLU A 478 17.41 15.02 -33.62
C GLU A 478 18.75 14.43 -34.12
N GLY A 479 18.96 13.15 -33.83
CA GLY A 479 20.12 12.37 -34.23
C GLY A 479 19.91 10.87 -33.97
N GLN A 480 20.70 10.04 -34.64
CA GLN A 480 20.61 8.57 -34.53
C GLN A 480 21.34 8.10 -33.24
N GLY A 481 20.62 8.10 -32.12
CA GLY A 481 21.11 7.57 -30.84
C GLY A 481 21.03 6.05 -30.76
N SER A 482 21.93 5.43 -29.99
CA SER A 482 21.91 3.98 -29.69
C SER A 482 21.41 3.75 -28.26
N GLY A 483 20.41 2.87 -28.10
CA GLY A 483 19.78 2.54 -26.81
C GLY A 483 18.25 2.60 -26.86
N ASP A 484 17.57 1.82 -26.02
CA ASP A 484 16.12 1.85 -25.93
C ASP A 484 15.62 3.21 -25.42
N ARG A 485 14.64 3.78 -26.13
CA ARG A 485 13.99 5.04 -25.72
C ARG A 485 13.24 4.80 -24.41
N PRO A 486 13.35 5.67 -23.39
CA PRO A 486 12.51 5.58 -22.20
C PRO A 486 11.04 5.62 -22.60
N GLU A 487 10.25 4.64 -22.14
CA GLU A 487 8.79 4.64 -22.32
C GLU A 487 8.18 5.79 -21.49
N GLU A 488 7.23 6.54 -22.06
CA GLU A 488 6.44 7.50 -21.29
C GLU A 488 5.54 6.76 -20.29
N GLU A 489 5.36 7.32 -19.08
CA GLU A 489 4.44 6.74 -18.09
C GLU A 489 2.99 6.95 -18.54
N ASP A 490 2.36 5.89 -19.06
CA ASP A 490 0.92 5.87 -19.33
C ASP A 490 0.12 5.76 -18.02
N ASP A 491 -0.96 6.56 -17.87
CA ASP A 491 -1.84 6.62 -16.68
C ASP A 491 -2.73 5.36 -16.53
N THR A 492 -2.12 4.19 -16.38
CA THR A 492 -2.83 2.92 -16.12
C THR A 492 -2.55 2.40 -14.71
N ASN A 493 -3.62 2.32 -13.90
CA ASN A 493 -3.67 1.76 -12.55
C ASN A 493 -3.22 0.28 -12.52
N SER A 494 -1.93 -0.02 -12.51
CA SER A 494 -1.46 -1.40 -12.41
C SER A 494 -0.33 -1.55 -11.40
N TYR A 495 -0.71 -2.09 -10.25
CA TYR A 495 0.19 -2.89 -9.43
C TYR A 495 0.39 -4.23 -10.13
N GLU A 496 1.62 -4.68 -10.32
CA GLU A 496 1.90 -6.07 -10.66
C GLU A 496 1.56 -6.96 -9.46
N THR A 497 0.37 -7.54 -9.46
CA THR A 497 0.02 -8.63 -8.56
C THR A 497 0.40 -9.94 -9.20
N GLN A 498 1.58 -10.45 -8.84
CA GLN A 498 1.85 -11.88 -9.01
C GLN A 498 0.89 -12.68 -8.13
N VAL A 499 0.04 -13.48 -8.77
CA VAL A 499 -0.75 -14.51 -8.07
C VAL A 499 0.19 -15.67 -7.77
N ARG A 500 0.68 -15.77 -6.53
CA ARG A 500 1.36 -16.98 -6.05
C ARG A 500 0.33 -18.09 -5.84
N GLY A 501 0.02 -18.84 -6.89
CA GLY A 501 -0.73 -20.08 -6.78
C GLY A 501 0.08 -21.16 -6.06
N LYS A 502 -0.52 -21.87 -5.10
CA LYS A 502 0.07 -23.10 -4.56
C LYS A 502 0.05 -24.17 -5.65
N VAL A 503 1.19 -24.37 -6.30
CA VAL A 503 1.36 -25.41 -7.34
C VAL A 503 1.19 -26.78 -6.68
N GLY A 504 0.20 -27.55 -7.13
CA GLY A 504 0.04 -28.95 -6.74
C GLY A 504 1.18 -29.81 -7.30
N ARG A 505 1.38 -31.02 -6.76
CA ARG A 505 2.40 -31.95 -7.25
C ARG A 505 2.07 -32.38 -8.69
N GLY A 506 2.79 -31.82 -9.65
CA GLY A 506 2.76 -32.14 -11.08
C GLY A 506 4.06 -31.69 -11.76
N GLN A 507 4.45 -32.36 -12.83
CA GLN A 507 5.73 -32.12 -13.52
C GLN A 507 5.69 -30.75 -14.22
N ALA A 508 6.55 -29.82 -13.77
CA ALA A 508 6.71 -28.51 -14.39
C ALA A 508 7.50 -28.66 -15.70
N ILE A 509 6.87 -28.33 -16.82
CA ILE A 509 7.55 -28.22 -18.11
C ILE A 509 8.10 -26.80 -18.20
N SER A 510 9.42 -26.66 -18.15
CA SER A 510 10.10 -25.37 -18.34
C SER A 510 10.06 -25.02 -19.83
N ALA A 511 9.10 -24.21 -20.25
CA ALA A 511 9.24 -23.48 -21.50
C ALA A 511 10.42 -22.50 -21.32
N GLY A 512 11.36 -22.49 -22.28
CA GLY A 512 12.64 -21.79 -22.16
C GLY A 512 12.52 -20.29 -21.85
N PHE A 513 13.65 -19.70 -21.46
CA PHE A 513 13.78 -18.27 -21.22
C PHE A 513 13.45 -17.49 -22.49
N ALA A 514 12.37 -16.70 -22.47
CA ALA A 514 12.11 -15.70 -23.48
C ALA A 514 12.87 -14.42 -23.09
N ASP A 515 13.91 -14.07 -23.85
CA ASP A 515 14.53 -12.75 -23.75
C ASP A 515 13.69 -11.73 -24.51
N GLY A 516 13.18 -10.74 -23.78
CA GLY A 516 12.37 -9.63 -24.26
C GLY A 516 11.57 -9.00 -23.12
N PRO A 517 11.27 -7.69 -23.14
CA PRO A 517 10.48 -7.06 -22.09
C PRO A 517 9.09 -7.72 -22.01
N ASN A 518 8.72 -8.14 -20.80
CA ASN A 518 7.40 -8.74 -20.51
C ASN A 518 6.29 -7.75 -20.90
N ARG A 519 5.60 -8.01 -22.01
CA ARG A 519 4.39 -7.28 -22.37
C ARG A 519 3.20 -7.81 -21.57
N LYS A 520 2.36 -6.91 -21.04
CA LYS A 520 1.15 -7.25 -20.29
C LYS A 520 0.27 -8.24 -21.08
N GLY A 521 0.04 -9.42 -20.50
CA GLY A 521 -0.97 -10.35 -20.99
C GLY A 521 -2.37 -9.77 -20.80
N VAL A 522 -3.21 -9.91 -21.82
CA VAL A 522 -4.61 -9.48 -21.79
C VAL A 522 -5.33 -10.21 -20.66
N THR A 523 -6.05 -9.48 -19.79
CA THR A 523 -6.81 -10.07 -18.67
C THR A 523 -7.84 -11.07 -19.18
N ARG A 524 -8.07 -12.17 -18.45
CA ARG A 524 -9.05 -13.20 -18.81
C ARG A 524 -10.46 -12.62 -19.01
N GLU A 525 -10.84 -11.60 -18.26
CA GLU A 525 -12.10 -10.86 -18.43
C GLU A 525 -12.19 -10.12 -19.76
N ALA A 526 -11.10 -9.50 -20.23
CA ALA A 526 -11.07 -8.82 -21.52
C ALA A 526 -11.13 -9.82 -22.69
N VAL A 527 -10.44 -10.97 -22.58
CA VAL A 527 -10.56 -12.07 -23.55
C VAL A 527 -11.96 -12.69 -23.53
N LYS A 528 -12.57 -12.83 -22.35
CA LYS A 528 -13.93 -13.35 -22.20
C LYS A 528 -14.97 -12.38 -22.75
N SER A 529 -14.80 -11.07 -22.54
CA SER A 529 -15.65 -10.03 -23.14
C SER A 529 -15.52 -10.04 -24.65
N ALA A 530 -14.31 -10.10 -25.19
CA ALA A 530 -14.07 -10.18 -26.63
C ALA A 530 -14.69 -11.45 -27.24
N ASN A 531 -14.53 -12.60 -26.60
CA ASN A 531 -15.15 -13.86 -27.04
C ASN A 531 -16.67 -13.87 -26.87
N GLN A 532 -17.23 -13.30 -25.80
CA GLN A 532 -18.68 -13.19 -25.65
C GLN A 532 -19.29 -12.26 -26.69
N SER A 533 -18.62 -11.15 -27.01
CA SER A 533 -19.04 -10.26 -28.10
C SER A 533 -18.97 -10.96 -29.46
N ALA A 534 -17.94 -11.78 -29.70
CA ALA A 534 -17.82 -12.59 -30.91
C ALA A 534 -18.84 -13.74 -30.99
N LEU A 535 -19.19 -14.35 -29.85
CA LEU A 535 -20.23 -15.41 -29.76
C LEU A 535 -21.66 -14.86 -29.84
N SER A 536 -21.86 -13.55 -29.67
CA SER A 536 -23.18 -12.90 -29.76
C SER A 536 -23.57 -12.55 -31.20
N GLU A 537 -22.62 -12.55 -32.13
CA GLU A 537 -22.86 -12.38 -33.58
C GLU A 537 -22.81 -13.77 -34.24
N ASP A 538 -23.99 -14.37 -34.42
CA ASP A 538 -24.32 -15.56 -35.24
C ASP A 538 -23.19 -16.56 -35.54
N SER A 539 -23.19 -17.67 -34.79
CA SER A 539 -22.36 -18.85 -35.09
C SER A 539 -22.78 -19.50 -36.42
N ASP A 540 -21.97 -19.29 -37.47
CA ASP A 540 -22.00 -20.01 -38.75
C ASP A 540 -21.47 -21.46 -38.54
N PRO A 541 -22.29 -22.51 -38.71
CA PRO A 541 -21.96 -23.88 -38.29
C PRO A 541 -21.02 -24.65 -39.25
N LEU A 542 -20.15 -23.97 -40.01
CA LEU A 542 -19.26 -24.62 -41.01
C LEU A 542 -17.75 -24.45 -40.73
N GLU A 543 -17.35 -24.12 -39.50
CA GLU A 543 -15.93 -23.81 -39.21
C GLU A 543 -14.93 -24.97 -39.38
N ASP A 544 -15.35 -26.23 -39.46
CA ASP A 544 -14.40 -27.36 -39.52
C ASP A 544 -14.26 -28.05 -40.89
N SER A 545 -14.81 -27.52 -41.98
CA SER A 545 -14.42 -27.99 -43.33
C SER A 545 -14.60 -26.96 -44.44
N VAL A 546 -13.53 -26.73 -45.21
CA VAL A 546 -13.56 -25.89 -46.42
C VAL A 546 -14.20 -26.68 -47.56
N LEU A 547 -15.53 -26.62 -47.66
CA LEU A 547 -16.26 -27.12 -48.82
C LEU A 547 -15.91 -26.27 -50.08
N PRO A 548 -15.64 -26.91 -51.24
CA PRO A 548 -15.52 -26.24 -52.53
C PRO A 548 -16.72 -25.30 -52.80
N ARG A 549 -16.49 -24.17 -53.49
CA ARG A 549 -17.50 -23.10 -53.66
C ARG A 549 -18.88 -23.60 -54.12
N THR A 550 -18.91 -24.52 -55.07
CA THR A 550 -20.16 -25.12 -55.59
C THR A 550 -20.97 -25.84 -54.52
N GLU A 551 -20.32 -26.53 -53.58
CA GLU A 551 -21.00 -27.27 -52.52
C GLU A 551 -21.47 -26.34 -51.39
N ARG A 552 -20.78 -25.21 -51.18
CA ARG A 552 -21.23 -24.16 -50.24
C ARG A 552 -22.50 -23.49 -50.71
N ASP A 553 -22.60 -23.15 -51.99
CA ASP A 553 -23.77 -22.46 -52.53
C ASP A 553 -25.03 -23.35 -52.44
N HIS A 554 -24.88 -24.66 -52.73
CA HIS A 554 -25.96 -25.64 -52.56
C HIS A 554 -26.36 -25.87 -51.10
N ALA A 555 -25.40 -25.92 -50.18
CA ALA A 555 -25.70 -26.04 -48.76
C ALA A 555 -26.44 -24.79 -48.25
N ARG A 556 -26.02 -23.59 -48.70
CA ARG A 556 -26.67 -22.33 -48.34
C ARG A 556 -28.10 -22.26 -48.84
N GLU A 557 -28.33 -22.58 -50.12
CA GLU A 557 -29.68 -22.64 -50.70
C GLU A 557 -30.57 -23.67 -49.99
N TYR A 558 -30.03 -24.85 -49.64
CA TYR A 558 -30.78 -25.87 -48.92
C TYR A 558 -31.22 -25.37 -47.53
N PHE A 559 -30.30 -24.79 -46.75
CA PHE A 559 -30.64 -24.28 -45.42
C PHE A 559 -31.52 -23.03 -45.48
N ASP A 560 -31.35 -22.17 -46.47
CA ASP A 560 -32.22 -21.02 -46.68
C ASP A 560 -33.65 -21.45 -47.09
N SER A 561 -33.80 -22.51 -47.88
CA SER A 561 -35.10 -23.08 -48.24
C SER A 561 -35.85 -23.67 -47.02
N ILE A 562 -35.11 -24.27 -46.08
CA ILE A 562 -35.67 -24.78 -44.83
C ILE A 562 -36.05 -23.63 -43.89
N ARG A 563 -35.24 -22.57 -43.86
CA ARG A 563 -35.41 -21.42 -42.96
C ARG A 563 -36.53 -20.49 -43.41
N GLN A 564 -36.81 -20.43 -44.71
CA GLN A 564 -37.94 -19.70 -45.28
C GLN A 564 -39.25 -20.48 -45.24
N GLY A 565 -39.23 -21.75 -44.82
CA GLY A 565 -40.39 -22.65 -44.81
C GLY A 565 -40.73 -23.10 -46.22
N GLY A 566 -40.83 -24.41 -46.42
CA GLY A 566 -41.07 -25.01 -47.74
C GLY A 566 -42.30 -24.49 -48.49
#